data_AF-A0A511T1V5-F1
#
_entry.id   AF-A0A511T1V5-F1
#
_cell.length_a   1.000
_cell.length_b   1.000
_cell.length_c   1.000
_cell.angle_alpha   90.00
_cell.angle_beta   90.00
_cell.angle_gamma   90.00
#
_symmetry.space_group_name_H-M   'P 1'
#
loop_
_entity.id
_entity.type
_entity.pdbx_description
1 polymer ?
#
loop_
_entity_poly.entity_id
_entity_poly.type
_entity_poly.pdbx_seq_one_letter_code
_entity_poly.pdbx_strand_id
1 'polypeptide(L)'
;MQLRKMMLVLSALGAMSGLMAGCGDDDPSGTTCSGNDDCAENEICHPDASVCVLTCTTGNDCPASAKTCAELGGTSSQSDTLICQCSTDALCNGGSDGTSSDLVCSNLDNVCVPACDSNDDCGSGRVCDTASGQCEEDDTGPTTCSGTGQSTCLYGQFCSSGTCTEVPAPTCANFDPAQGGKQPVWTISSSGPIIYDITQVSFGQDTFCGTGSGTTGMTAKARVRAYQSANGSGTFPAQVAGLPGFFYVRVNGSQIDGVQTIRPSEYTTSNNGKNAEFTMNFCPGASATTLSIGIYFTNGNEICSQLTR
;
A
#
# COMPACT_ATOMS: atom_id res chain seq x y z
N MET A 1 43.92 45.15 8.17
CA MET A 1 42.88 46.09 7.68
C MET A 1 41.61 45.77 8.46
N GLN A 2 41.41 46.45 9.59
CA GLN A 2 40.33 47.43 9.82
C GLN A 2 38.91 46.81 9.66
N LEU A 3 38.21 46.42 10.73
CA LEU A 3 37.44 47.19 11.74
C LEU A 3 36.06 47.72 11.28
N ARG A 4 35.08 47.50 12.18
CA ARG A 4 33.75 48.13 12.39
C ARG A 4 32.58 47.44 11.69
N LYS A 5 31.48 47.10 12.38
CA LYS A 5 30.78 47.86 13.43
C LYS A 5 30.14 46.95 14.50
N MET A 6 30.47 47.23 15.76
CA MET A 6 29.55 47.12 16.90
C MET A 6 28.50 48.24 16.78
N MET A 7 27.24 47.94 17.08
CA MET A 7 26.34 48.90 17.72
C MET A 7 25.47 48.15 18.73
N LEU A 8 25.81 48.32 20.00
CA LEU A 8 25.00 48.08 21.19
C LEU A 8 23.94 49.19 21.28
N VAL A 9 22.67 48.85 21.53
CA VAL A 9 21.78 49.67 22.36
C VAL A 9 20.90 48.75 23.21
N LEU A 10 20.89 49.10 24.50
CA LEU A 10 20.27 48.48 25.66
C LEU A 10 18.85 49.02 25.90
N SER A 11 18.13 48.37 26.83
CA SER A 11 16.90 48.76 27.57
C SER A 11 15.57 48.49 26.86
N ALA A 12 14.55 47.90 27.51
CA ALA A 12 14.13 48.08 28.89
C ALA A 12 13.44 46.84 29.52
N LEU A 13 13.58 46.73 30.84
CA LEU A 13 12.73 45.94 31.74
C LEU A 13 11.27 46.40 31.64
N GLY A 14 10.37 45.44 31.50
CA GLY A 14 8.95 45.57 31.85
C GLY A 14 8.50 44.28 32.53
N ALA A 15 8.46 44.29 33.86
CA ALA A 15 7.73 43.30 34.64
C ALA A 15 6.26 43.72 34.70
N MET A 16 5.33 42.83 34.36
CA MET A 16 4.19 42.45 35.20
C MET A 16 3.11 41.69 34.43
N SER A 17 2.60 40.67 35.14
CA SER A 17 1.22 40.19 35.15
C SER A 17 0.83 39.14 34.12
N GLY A 18 0.47 37.99 34.68
CA GLY A 18 -0.05 36.86 33.95
C GLY A 18 -1.41 37.12 33.33
N LEU A 19 -1.65 36.40 32.25
CA LEU A 19 -2.96 35.95 31.86
C LEU A 19 -2.91 34.42 31.92
N MET A 20 -3.44 33.90 33.01
CA MET A 20 -4.10 32.60 32.97
C MET A 20 -5.33 32.76 32.07
N ALA A 21 -5.26 32.19 30.87
CA ALA A 21 -6.40 31.67 30.13
C ALA A 21 -5.98 30.22 29.82
N GLY A 22 -6.55 29.16 30.37
CA GLY A 22 -7.92 29.01 30.86
C GLY A 22 -8.84 28.66 29.70
N CYS A 23 -8.70 27.41 29.20
CA CYS A 23 -9.59 26.64 28.32
C CYS A 23 -10.18 27.32 27.08
N GLY A 24 -9.91 26.77 25.89
CA GLY A 24 -10.66 27.11 24.69
C GLY A 24 -10.11 26.46 23.44
N ASP A 25 -10.62 25.27 23.17
CA ASP A 25 -10.79 24.64 21.87
C ASP A 25 -9.57 24.03 21.17
N ASP A 26 -9.64 22.71 21.08
CA ASP A 26 -8.98 21.85 20.12
C ASP A 26 -9.12 22.47 18.72
N ASP A 27 -8.09 23.20 18.28
CA ASP A 27 -7.92 23.52 16.87
C ASP A 27 -7.02 22.42 16.30
N PRO A 28 -7.56 21.39 15.61
CA PRO A 28 -6.74 20.41 14.90
C PRO A 28 -6.15 21.03 13.62
N SER A 29 -5.99 22.35 13.56
CA SER A 29 -5.52 23.06 12.39
C SER A 29 -4.08 22.67 12.11
N GLY A 30 -3.97 21.69 11.21
CA GLY A 30 -3.01 21.55 10.11
C GLY A 30 -1.93 22.62 10.03
N THR A 31 -1.14 22.77 11.09
CA THR A 31 -0.02 23.68 11.10
C THR A 31 1.03 23.02 10.25
N THR A 32 1.27 23.62 9.07
CA THR A 32 2.28 23.11 8.15
C THR A 32 3.64 23.18 8.82
N CYS A 33 4.40 22.10 8.77
CA CYS A 33 5.69 21.96 9.42
C CYS A 33 6.76 21.57 8.40
N SER A 34 8.01 21.94 8.66
CA SER A 34 9.19 21.49 7.91
C SER A 34 10.09 20.56 8.72
N GLY A 35 9.87 20.49 10.04
CA GLY A 35 10.49 19.53 10.94
C GLY A 35 9.75 19.44 12.29
N ASN A 36 10.12 18.46 13.11
CA ASN A 36 9.44 18.22 14.40
C ASN A 36 9.54 19.41 15.37
N ASP A 37 10.58 20.24 15.23
CA ASP A 37 10.77 21.45 16.05
C ASP A 37 9.71 22.53 15.78
N ASP A 38 8.97 22.42 14.66
CA ASP A 38 7.87 23.32 14.31
C ASP A 38 6.54 22.90 14.97
N CYS A 39 6.50 21.71 15.59
CA CYS A 39 5.31 21.12 16.21
C CYS A 39 5.36 21.18 17.74
N ALA A 40 4.23 20.97 18.41
CA ALA A 40 4.18 20.94 19.87
C ALA A 40 4.94 19.73 20.46
N GLU A 41 5.22 19.74 21.78
CA GLU A 41 6.04 18.71 22.45
C GLU A 41 5.53 17.26 22.30
N ASN A 42 4.26 17.05 21.94
CA ASN A 42 3.65 15.73 21.73
C ASN A 42 3.29 15.45 20.26
N GLU A 43 3.73 16.31 19.35
CA GLU A 43 3.45 16.23 17.93
C GLU A 43 4.74 15.96 17.15
N ILE A 44 4.59 15.32 15.99
CA ILE A 44 5.66 15.17 15.03
C ILE A 44 5.24 15.80 13.70
N CYS A 45 6.21 16.21 12.90
CA CYS A 45 5.93 16.62 11.55
C CYS A 45 5.75 15.39 10.67
N HIS A 46 4.57 15.24 10.05
CA HIS A 46 4.32 14.14 9.13
C HIS A 46 5.25 14.26 7.91
N PRO A 47 6.07 13.25 7.58
CA PRO A 47 7.12 13.35 6.58
C PRO A 47 6.59 13.65 5.17
N ASP A 48 5.41 13.10 4.83
CA ASP A 48 4.82 13.26 3.51
C ASP A 48 3.78 14.40 3.46
N ALA A 49 2.83 14.43 4.41
CA ALA A 49 1.80 15.48 4.48
C ALA A 49 2.29 16.85 5.01
N SER A 50 3.49 16.95 5.61
CA SER A 50 4.05 18.20 6.15
C SER A 50 3.11 18.95 7.12
N VAL A 51 2.34 18.20 7.92
CA VAL A 51 1.45 18.72 8.97
C VAL A 51 1.84 18.13 10.33
N CYS A 52 1.66 18.91 11.39
CA CYS A 52 1.88 18.42 12.75
C CYS A 52 0.79 17.41 13.13
N VAL A 53 1.22 16.22 13.58
CA VAL A 53 0.33 15.12 13.96
C VAL A 53 0.64 14.66 15.37
N LEU A 54 -0.41 14.42 16.16
CA LEU A 54 -0.28 13.99 17.55
C LEU A 54 0.20 12.55 17.63
N THR A 55 1.22 12.31 18.44
CA THR A 55 1.67 10.95 18.78
C THR A 55 0.74 10.32 19.82
N CYS A 56 0.57 9.01 19.75
CA CYS A 56 -0.36 8.30 20.64
C CYS A 56 0.20 6.97 21.11
N THR A 57 -0.32 6.46 22.22
CA THR A 57 -0.03 5.09 22.68
C THR A 57 -1.26 4.19 22.54
N THR A 58 -2.45 4.77 22.64
CA THR A 58 -3.75 4.12 22.47
C THR A 58 -4.73 5.07 21.78
N GLY A 59 -5.83 4.55 21.23
CA GLY A 59 -6.85 5.38 20.57
C GLY A 59 -7.55 6.41 21.47
N ASN A 60 -7.42 6.29 22.80
CA ASN A 60 -7.97 7.26 23.75
C ASN A 60 -7.11 8.52 23.87
N ASP A 61 -5.85 8.47 23.43
CA ASP A 61 -4.95 9.62 23.46
C ASP A 61 -5.23 10.59 22.30
N CYS A 62 -6.06 10.15 21.35
CA CYS A 62 -6.35 10.91 20.16
C CYS A 62 -7.63 11.75 20.28
N PRO A 63 -7.65 12.95 19.68
CA PRO A 63 -8.80 13.84 19.72
C PRO A 63 -10.00 13.23 18.99
N ALA A 64 -11.21 13.77 19.23
CA ALA A 64 -12.41 13.28 18.55
C ALA A 64 -12.32 13.35 17.02
N SER A 65 -11.45 14.21 16.49
CA SER A 65 -11.12 14.39 15.07
C SER A 65 -10.20 13.32 14.47
N ALA A 66 -9.58 12.47 15.30
CA ALA A 66 -8.73 11.36 14.87
C ALA A 66 -8.88 10.23 15.90
N LYS A 67 -9.69 9.19 15.64
CA LYS A 67 -9.96 8.15 16.66
C LYS A 67 -9.01 6.96 16.62
N THR A 68 -8.17 6.89 15.59
CA THR A 68 -7.35 5.72 15.32
C THR A 68 -5.92 6.03 15.73
N CYS A 69 -5.38 5.29 16.69
CA CYS A 69 -3.95 5.34 16.99
C CYS A 69 -3.27 4.20 16.21
N ALA A 70 -2.47 4.56 15.22
CA ALA A 70 -1.82 3.60 14.33
C ALA A 70 -0.45 4.09 13.87
N GLU A 71 0.37 3.17 13.38
CA GLU A 71 1.71 3.47 12.89
C GLU A 71 1.64 4.42 11.69
N LEU A 72 2.53 5.42 11.66
CA LEU A 72 2.68 6.41 10.59
C LEU A 72 2.81 5.76 9.20
N GLY A 73 3.37 4.54 9.15
CA GLY A 73 3.54 3.80 7.91
C GLY A 73 4.56 4.46 6.97
N GLY A 74 4.71 3.91 5.76
CA GLY A 74 5.60 4.43 4.72
C GLY A 74 7.09 4.07 4.88
N THR A 75 7.95 4.70 4.08
CA THR A 75 9.41 4.44 4.02
C THR A 75 10.24 5.36 4.93
N SER A 76 9.58 6.18 5.76
CA SER A 76 10.27 7.13 6.63
C SER A 76 11.01 6.41 7.77
N SER A 77 12.03 7.04 8.34
CA SER A 77 12.72 6.53 9.53
C SER A 77 11.86 6.53 10.80
N GLN A 78 10.57 6.91 10.68
CA GLN A 78 9.59 7.02 11.76
C GLN A 78 8.37 6.11 11.51
N SER A 79 8.50 5.10 10.62
CA SER A 79 7.39 4.18 10.27
C SER A 79 6.72 3.52 11.46
N ASP A 80 7.49 3.27 12.54
CA ASP A 80 7.03 2.56 13.75
C ASP A 80 6.40 3.52 14.78
N THR A 81 6.38 4.83 14.51
CA THR A 81 5.79 5.82 15.43
C THR A 81 4.28 5.80 15.31
N LEU A 82 3.59 5.62 16.44
CA LEU A 82 2.14 5.67 16.52
C LEU A 82 1.65 7.12 16.51
N ILE A 83 0.76 7.43 15.57
CA ILE A 83 0.13 8.73 15.40
C ILE A 83 -1.39 8.60 15.38
N CYS A 84 -2.06 9.70 15.70
CA CYS A 84 -3.50 9.83 15.59
C CYS A 84 -3.91 10.05 14.12
N GLN A 85 -4.60 9.05 13.57
CA GLN A 85 -5.09 9.03 12.20
C GLN A 85 -6.59 9.35 12.14
N CYS A 86 -6.96 10.12 11.12
CA CYS A 86 -8.35 10.32 10.73
C CYS A 86 -8.84 9.10 9.93
N SER A 87 -10.16 8.97 9.79
CA SER A 87 -10.77 7.91 8.95
C SER A 87 -11.90 8.43 8.06
N THR A 88 -12.36 9.65 8.29
CA THR A 88 -13.38 10.32 7.48
C THR A 88 -13.15 11.83 7.53
N ASP A 89 -13.53 12.52 6.45
CA ASP A 89 -13.47 13.99 6.38
C ASP A 89 -14.33 14.65 7.47
N ALA A 90 -15.44 14.00 7.84
CA ALA A 90 -16.30 14.48 8.92
C ALA A 90 -15.53 14.59 10.25
N LEU A 91 -14.61 13.68 10.53
CA LEU A 91 -13.79 13.77 11.74
C LEU A 91 -12.82 14.96 11.67
N CYS A 92 -12.23 15.22 10.51
CA CYS A 92 -11.34 16.37 10.31
C CYS A 92 -12.05 17.72 10.45
N ASN A 93 -13.36 17.76 10.19
CA ASN A 93 -14.15 19.00 10.23
C ASN A 93 -14.92 19.22 11.54
N GLY A 94 -14.55 18.56 12.64
CA GLY A 94 -15.21 18.73 13.95
C GLY A 94 -16.27 17.68 14.29
N GLY A 95 -16.30 16.56 13.56
CA GLY A 95 -17.24 15.47 13.79
C GLY A 95 -18.67 15.76 13.34
N SER A 96 -19.65 15.14 13.98
CA SER A 96 -21.08 15.26 13.62
C SER A 96 -21.66 16.68 13.80
N ASP A 97 -20.97 17.54 14.53
CA ASP A 97 -21.38 18.90 14.86
C ASP A 97 -20.55 19.97 14.11
N GLY A 98 -19.64 19.52 13.23
CA GLY A 98 -18.79 20.34 12.40
C GLY A 98 -19.55 21.11 11.31
N THR A 99 -19.13 22.35 11.05
CA THR A 99 -19.67 23.18 9.95
C THR A 99 -18.64 23.51 8.87
N SER A 100 -17.39 23.07 9.05
CA SER A 100 -16.33 23.22 8.06
C SER A 100 -16.39 22.09 7.03
N SER A 101 -15.97 22.37 5.81
CA SER A 101 -15.69 21.36 4.78
C SER A 101 -14.30 21.57 4.17
N ASP A 102 -13.46 22.33 4.87
CA ASP A 102 -12.19 22.84 4.33
C ASP A 102 -11.06 21.83 4.48
N LEU A 103 -11.25 20.82 5.34
CA LEU A 103 -10.29 19.75 5.60
C LEU A 103 -10.82 18.42 5.06
N VAL A 104 -9.92 17.62 4.50
CA VAL A 104 -10.17 16.24 4.13
C VAL A 104 -9.26 15.33 4.94
N CYS A 105 -9.72 14.11 5.19
CA CYS A 105 -8.84 13.06 5.66
C CYS A 105 -8.05 12.53 4.46
N SER A 106 -6.75 12.82 4.39
CA SER A 106 -5.89 12.37 3.29
C SER A 106 -5.99 10.85 3.13
N ASN A 107 -6.41 10.39 1.95
CA ASN A 107 -6.46 8.95 1.66
C ASN A 107 -5.06 8.30 1.68
N LEU A 108 -4.00 9.07 1.40
CA LEU A 108 -2.62 8.58 1.37
C LEU A 108 -2.00 8.53 2.76
N ASP A 109 -2.20 9.58 3.55
CA ASP A 109 -1.47 9.80 4.80
C ASP A 109 -2.32 9.55 6.05
N ASN A 110 -3.65 9.38 5.89
CA ASN A 110 -4.63 9.21 6.97
C ASN A 110 -4.57 10.33 8.04
N VAL A 111 -4.26 11.55 7.62
CA VAL A 111 -4.22 12.74 8.48
C VAL A 111 -5.05 13.87 7.87
N CYS A 112 -5.52 14.78 8.72
CA CYS A 112 -6.35 15.90 8.28
C CYS A 112 -5.49 16.93 7.57
N VAL A 113 -5.81 17.19 6.30
CA VAL A 113 -5.12 18.16 5.44
C VAL A 113 -6.13 19.09 4.79
N PRO A 114 -5.73 20.32 4.39
CA PRO A 114 -6.59 21.16 3.56
C PRO A 114 -7.01 20.44 2.28
N ALA A 115 -8.27 20.62 1.88
CA ALA A 115 -8.72 20.19 0.56
C ALA A 115 -7.90 20.88 -0.53
N CYS A 116 -7.46 20.13 -1.54
CA CYS A 116 -6.73 20.69 -2.67
C CYS A 116 -7.71 21.29 -3.70
N ASP A 117 -7.30 22.39 -4.34
CA ASP A 117 -8.00 22.99 -5.49
C ASP A 117 -7.16 22.87 -6.78
N SER A 118 -5.88 22.53 -6.65
CA SER A 118 -4.92 22.43 -7.72
C SER A 118 -3.75 21.51 -7.36
N ASN A 119 -2.99 21.08 -8.38
CA ASN A 119 -1.81 20.24 -8.16
C ASN A 119 -0.72 20.93 -7.33
N ASP A 120 -0.70 22.26 -7.28
CA ASP A 120 0.29 23.01 -6.50
C ASP A 120 0.06 22.85 -4.99
N ASP A 121 -1.15 22.46 -4.58
CA ASP A 121 -1.53 22.20 -3.18
C ASP A 121 -1.08 20.80 -2.73
N CYS A 122 -0.85 19.90 -3.67
CA CYS A 122 -0.42 18.53 -3.45
C CYS A 122 1.10 18.48 -3.62
N GLY A 123 1.83 18.27 -2.52
CA GLY A 123 3.30 18.21 -2.51
C GLY A 123 3.90 17.36 -3.66
N SER A 124 5.20 17.52 -3.92
CA SER A 124 5.86 16.91 -5.11
C SER A 124 5.51 15.43 -5.31
N GLY A 125 5.03 15.08 -6.51
CA GLY A 125 4.64 13.71 -6.86
C GLY A 125 3.18 13.36 -6.52
N ARG A 126 2.33 14.38 -6.31
CA ARG A 126 0.90 14.23 -6.09
C ARG A 126 0.09 15.16 -7.00
N VAL A 127 -1.16 14.79 -7.27
CA VAL A 127 -2.09 15.49 -8.16
C VAL A 127 -3.39 15.70 -7.41
N CYS A 128 -4.04 16.84 -7.63
CA CYS A 128 -5.30 17.12 -6.96
C CYS A 128 -6.49 16.52 -7.72
N ASP A 129 -7.24 15.64 -7.07
CA ASP A 129 -8.62 15.36 -7.49
C ASP A 129 -9.53 16.48 -6.99
N THR A 130 -9.70 17.51 -7.82
CA THR A 130 -10.57 18.66 -7.54
C THR A 130 -12.04 18.30 -7.28
N ALA A 131 -12.50 17.09 -7.60
CA ALA A 131 -13.87 16.66 -7.30
C ALA A 131 -14.03 16.22 -5.85
N SER A 132 -13.00 15.60 -5.27
CA SER A 132 -12.99 15.14 -3.88
C SER A 132 -12.18 16.04 -2.94
N GLY A 133 -11.36 16.94 -3.48
CA GLY A 133 -10.41 17.76 -2.72
C GLY A 133 -9.20 16.96 -2.21
N GLN A 134 -8.98 15.75 -2.73
CA GLN A 134 -7.93 14.83 -2.27
C GLN A 134 -6.67 14.96 -3.12
N CYS A 135 -5.51 14.95 -2.45
CA CYS A 135 -4.24 14.76 -3.12
C CYS A 135 -4.01 13.26 -3.34
N GLU A 136 -3.94 12.85 -4.59
CA GLU A 136 -3.65 11.49 -5.01
C GLU A 136 -2.19 11.40 -5.46
N GLU A 137 -1.61 10.20 -5.49
CA GLU A 137 -0.28 10.03 -6.08
C GLU A 137 -0.33 10.42 -7.57
N ASP A 138 0.73 11.05 -8.05
CA ASP A 138 0.84 11.49 -9.42
C ASP A 138 0.90 10.29 -10.38
N ASP A 139 -0.26 9.92 -10.90
CA ASP A 139 -0.43 8.89 -11.92
C ASP A 139 0.01 9.37 -13.33
N THR A 140 0.83 10.43 -13.43
CA THR A 140 1.57 10.76 -14.66
C THR A 140 2.74 9.80 -14.94
N GLY A 141 2.61 8.55 -14.48
CA GLY A 141 3.34 7.43 -15.04
C GLY A 141 3.19 7.36 -16.56
N PRO A 142 4.15 6.77 -17.28
CA PRO A 142 4.03 6.65 -18.72
C PRO A 142 2.78 5.83 -19.07
N THR A 143 1.87 6.40 -19.85
CA THR A 143 0.63 5.73 -20.27
C THR A 143 0.86 4.63 -21.30
N THR A 144 2.00 4.67 -21.99
CA THR A 144 2.39 3.69 -23.01
C THR A 144 3.62 2.92 -22.56
N CYS A 145 3.69 1.67 -22.99
CA CYS A 145 4.75 0.75 -22.63
C CYS A 145 5.04 -0.23 -23.76
N SER A 146 6.17 -0.94 -23.66
CA SER A 146 6.50 -2.02 -24.58
C SER A 146 7.05 -3.22 -23.83
N GLY A 147 6.74 -4.43 -24.28
CA GLY A 147 7.15 -5.67 -23.61
C GLY A 147 6.12 -6.17 -22.59
N THR A 148 6.60 -6.73 -21.48
CA THR A 148 5.78 -7.43 -20.46
C THR A 148 6.25 -7.13 -19.05
N GLY A 149 5.39 -7.36 -18.04
CA GLY A 149 5.68 -7.03 -16.65
C GLY A 149 5.62 -5.52 -16.43
N GLN A 150 6.40 -4.98 -15.50
CA GLN A 150 6.39 -3.54 -15.23
C GLN A 150 6.79 -2.70 -16.45
N SER A 151 7.83 -3.12 -17.19
CA SER A 151 8.37 -2.32 -18.29
C SER A 151 8.70 -0.88 -17.83
N THR A 152 8.15 0.14 -18.50
CA THR A 152 8.24 1.55 -18.11
C THR A 152 7.14 1.97 -17.13
N CYS A 153 6.13 1.15 -16.88
CA CYS A 153 5.00 1.47 -16.02
C CYS A 153 5.43 1.66 -14.55
N LEU A 154 4.56 2.32 -13.79
CA LEU A 154 4.77 2.47 -12.35
C LEU A 154 4.70 1.11 -11.65
N TYR A 155 5.24 1.06 -10.43
CA TYR A 155 5.05 -0.11 -9.57
C TYR A 155 3.56 -0.29 -9.28
N GLY A 156 3.07 -1.52 -9.16
CA GLY A 156 1.63 -1.80 -9.13
C GLY A 156 0.93 -1.77 -10.49
N GLN A 157 1.60 -1.33 -11.56
CA GLN A 157 1.11 -1.39 -12.94
C GLN A 157 1.91 -2.41 -13.77
N PHE A 158 1.34 -2.83 -14.90
CA PHE A 158 2.02 -3.70 -15.86
C PHE A 158 1.66 -3.31 -17.30
N CYS A 159 2.54 -3.70 -18.22
CA CYS A 159 2.32 -3.46 -19.63
C CYS A 159 1.33 -4.47 -20.21
N SER A 160 0.12 -4.01 -20.51
CA SER A 160 -0.92 -4.77 -21.18
C SER A 160 -1.23 -4.16 -22.53
N SER A 161 -0.99 -4.89 -23.62
CA SER A 161 -1.31 -4.44 -24.99
C SER A 161 -0.75 -3.07 -25.39
N GLY A 162 0.40 -2.67 -24.82
CA GLY A 162 1.07 -1.40 -25.11
C GLY A 162 0.66 -0.24 -24.21
N THR A 163 -0.23 -0.47 -23.24
CA THR A 163 -0.67 0.51 -22.24
C THR A 163 -0.33 0.05 -20.83
N CYS A 164 0.00 0.98 -19.96
CA CYS A 164 0.14 0.69 -18.54
C CYS A 164 -1.23 0.47 -17.92
N THR A 165 -1.37 -0.62 -17.19
CA THR A 165 -2.62 -1.06 -16.56
C THR A 165 -2.33 -1.45 -15.13
N GLU A 166 -3.16 -0.98 -14.21
CA GLU A 166 -3.07 -1.37 -12.80
C GLU A 166 -3.35 -2.85 -12.61
N VAL A 167 -2.70 -3.46 -11.61
CA VAL A 167 -3.07 -4.81 -11.20
C VAL A 167 -4.45 -4.82 -10.55
N PRO A 168 -5.34 -5.76 -10.90
CA PRO A 168 -6.67 -5.81 -10.32
C PRO A 168 -6.64 -6.10 -8.82
N ALA A 169 -7.53 -5.46 -8.06
CA ALA A 169 -7.77 -5.79 -6.67
C ALA A 169 -8.29 -7.23 -6.49
N PRO A 170 -7.92 -7.93 -5.40
CA PRO A 170 -8.29 -9.33 -5.17
C PRO A 170 -9.73 -9.46 -4.64
N THR A 171 -10.74 -9.38 -5.50
CA THR A 171 -12.16 -9.38 -5.08
C THR A 171 -12.78 -10.77 -4.82
N CYS A 172 -11.98 -11.83 -4.76
CA CYS A 172 -12.47 -13.20 -4.56
C CYS A 172 -12.55 -13.60 -3.09
N ALA A 173 -13.29 -14.67 -2.80
CA ALA A 173 -13.45 -15.23 -1.45
C ALA A 173 -12.13 -15.60 -0.76
N ASN A 174 -11.05 -15.90 -1.50
CA ASN A 174 -9.73 -16.17 -0.91
C ASN A 174 -9.22 -14.98 -0.08
N PHE A 175 -9.63 -13.75 -0.45
CA PHE A 175 -9.19 -12.52 0.18
C PHE A 175 -10.34 -11.66 0.72
N ASP A 176 -11.47 -12.30 1.06
CA ASP A 176 -12.60 -11.65 1.72
C ASP A 176 -12.73 -12.18 3.16
N PRO A 177 -12.31 -11.41 4.19
CA PRO A 177 -12.43 -11.81 5.59
C PRO A 177 -13.87 -12.10 6.02
N ALA A 178 -14.87 -11.47 5.41
CA ALA A 178 -16.28 -11.75 5.72
C ALA A 178 -16.69 -13.16 5.30
N GLN A 179 -15.98 -13.75 4.33
CA GLN A 179 -16.15 -15.14 3.89
C GLN A 179 -15.12 -16.10 4.50
N GLY A 180 -14.32 -15.62 5.46
CA GLY A 180 -13.22 -16.38 6.08
C GLY A 180 -11.91 -16.36 5.29
N GLY A 181 -11.81 -15.54 4.24
CA GLY A 181 -10.60 -15.28 3.48
C GLY A 181 -9.55 -14.46 4.24
N LYS A 182 -8.38 -14.30 3.64
CA LYS A 182 -7.27 -13.50 4.21
C LYS A 182 -7.46 -12.02 3.87
N GLN A 183 -7.28 -11.12 4.84
CA GLN A 183 -7.25 -9.68 4.58
C GLN A 183 -6.10 -9.32 3.62
N PRO A 184 -6.38 -8.67 2.46
CA PRO A 184 -5.34 -8.05 1.64
C PRO A 184 -4.64 -6.94 2.41
N VAL A 185 -3.32 -6.87 2.30
CA VAL A 185 -2.49 -5.86 2.96
C VAL A 185 -1.58 -5.11 2.00
N TRP A 186 -1.54 -5.48 0.72
CA TRP A 186 -0.72 -4.78 -0.25
C TRP A 186 -1.23 -3.37 -0.54
N THR A 187 -0.27 -2.47 -0.68
CA THR A 187 -0.43 -1.06 -1.03
C THR A 187 0.64 -0.67 -2.03
N ILE A 188 0.50 0.50 -2.66
CA ILE A 188 1.52 1.03 -3.57
C ILE A 188 2.88 1.26 -2.89
N SER A 189 2.88 1.54 -1.57
CA SER A 189 4.07 1.68 -0.73
C SER A 189 4.76 0.35 -0.39
N SER A 190 4.14 -0.79 -0.73
CA SER A 190 4.74 -2.10 -0.54
C SER A 190 5.91 -2.32 -1.51
N SER A 191 6.85 -3.22 -1.18
CA SER A 191 8.11 -3.38 -1.94
C SER A 191 8.30 -4.75 -2.59
N GLY A 192 7.33 -5.66 -2.43
CA GLY A 192 7.42 -7.03 -2.89
C GLY A 192 7.15 -7.21 -4.38
N PRO A 193 7.22 -8.44 -4.87
CA PRO A 193 6.91 -8.75 -6.25
C PRO A 193 5.42 -8.55 -6.58
N ILE A 194 5.15 -8.13 -7.80
CA ILE A 194 3.79 -7.94 -8.31
C ILE A 194 3.42 -9.07 -9.24
N ILE A 195 2.31 -9.75 -8.96
CA ILE A 195 1.65 -10.72 -9.83
C ILE A 195 0.61 -9.98 -10.66
N TYR A 196 0.76 -10.05 -11.98
CA TYR A 196 -0.07 -9.26 -12.91
C TYR A 196 -0.88 -10.12 -13.89
N ASP A 197 -0.61 -11.42 -13.99
CA ASP A 197 -1.37 -12.32 -14.85
C ASP A 197 -1.52 -13.70 -14.18
N ILE A 198 -2.75 -14.21 -14.23
CA ILE A 198 -3.11 -15.58 -13.88
C ILE A 198 -3.99 -16.13 -14.99
N THR A 199 -3.43 -17.01 -15.80
CA THR A 199 -4.13 -17.62 -16.93
C THR A 199 -4.29 -19.13 -16.71
N GLN A 200 -5.51 -19.65 -16.87
CA GLN A 200 -5.73 -21.10 -16.89
C GLN A 200 -4.98 -21.74 -18.07
N VAL A 201 -4.16 -22.76 -17.78
CA VAL A 201 -3.45 -23.55 -18.78
C VAL A 201 -4.24 -24.80 -19.14
N SER A 202 -4.73 -25.52 -18.13
CA SER A 202 -5.49 -26.75 -18.32
C SER A 202 -6.23 -27.12 -17.05
N PHE A 203 -7.33 -27.87 -17.18
CA PHE A 203 -8.00 -28.51 -16.05
C PHE A 203 -8.32 -29.95 -16.45
N GLY A 204 -7.43 -30.88 -16.09
CA GLY A 204 -7.45 -32.23 -16.63
C GLY A 204 -6.61 -33.20 -15.82
N GLN A 205 -6.42 -34.41 -16.32
CA GLN A 205 -5.54 -35.38 -15.68
C GLN A 205 -4.07 -34.97 -15.82
N ASP A 206 -3.33 -35.02 -14.72
CA ASP A 206 -1.88 -34.87 -14.69
C ASP A 206 -1.29 -35.68 -13.53
N THR A 207 -0.04 -36.10 -13.67
CA THR A 207 0.66 -36.89 -12.66
C THR A 207 0.93 -36.13 -11.35
N PHE A 208 0.77 -34.80 -11.34
CA PHE A 208 1.05 -33.95 -10.18
C PHE A 208 0.22 -34.37 -8.96
N CYS A 209 -1.05 -34.70 -9.20
CA CYS A 209 -1.99 -35.13 -8.16
C CYS A 209 -2.06 -36.67 -8.05
N GLY A 210 -1.05 -37.38 -8.56
CA GLY A 210 -0.94 -38.83 -8.57
C GLY A 210 -1.34 -39.49 -9.90
N THR A 211 -0.92 -40.74 -10.08
CA THR A 211 -1.26 -41.58 -11.24
C THR A 211 -2.47 -42.46 -10.90
N GLY A 212 -3.65 -42.14 -11.44
CA GLY A 212 -4.81 -43.02 -11.38
C GLY A 212 -5.65 -42.88 -12.64
N SER A 213 -6.36 -43.93 -13.03
CA SER A 213 -7.30 -43.86 -14.16
C SER A 213 -8.64 -43.28 -13.71
N GLY A 214 -9.25 -42.41 -14.50
CA GLY A 214 -10.60 -41.88 -14.25
C GLY A 214 -10.58 -40.56 -13.48
N THR A 215 -11.24 -40.51 -12.31
CA THR A 215 -11.41 -39.27 -11.52
C THR A 215 -10.26 -38.99 -10.55
N THR A 216 -9.26 -39.87 -10.48
CA THR A 216 -8.02 -39.68 -9.71
C THR A 216 -6.97 -38.96 -10.57
N GLY A 217 -6.16 -38.09 -9.99
CA GLY A 217 -5.13 -37.34 -10.73
C GLY A 217 -5.61 -36.09 -11.46
N MET A 218 -6.79 -35.55 -11.10
CA MET A 218 -7.23 -34.26 -11.64
C MET A 218 -6.34 -33.12 -11.12
N THR A 219 -5.78 -32.35 -12.05
CA THR A 219 -4.93 -31.20 -11.82
C THR A 219 -5.46 -30.00 -12.58
N ALA A 220 -5.69 -28.92 -11.84
CA ALA A 220 -5.91 -27.60 -12.43
C ALA A 220 -4.56 -26.88 -12.51
N LYS A 221 -4.23 -26.36 -13.69
CA LYS A 221 -2.97 -25.66 -13.95
C LYS A 221 -3.24 -24.20 -14.28
N ALA A 222 -2.53 -23.31 -13.62
CA ALA A 222 -2.55 -21.87 -13.90
C ALA A 222 -1.13 -21.37 -14.13
N ARG A 223 -0.92 -20.64 -15.24
CA ARG A 223 0.28 -19.88 -15.48
C ARG A 223 0.17 -18.56 -14.74
N VAL A 224 1.21 -18.23 -14.00
CA VAL A 224 1.34 -17.01 -13.23
C VAL A 224 2.52 -16.23 -13.77
N ARG A 225 2.35 -14.93 -13.95
CA ARG A 225 3.44 -14.01 -14.29
C ARG A 225 3.57 -12.95 -13.23
N ALA A 226 4.81 -12.69 -12.85
CA ALA A 226 5.13 -11.71 -11.85
C ALA A 226 6.37 -10.90 -12.23
N TYR A 227 6.49 -9.70 -11.69
CA TYR A 227 7.67 -8.86 -11.82
C TYR A 227 8.18 -8.40 -10.44
N GLN A 228 9.48 -8.12 -10.38
CA GLN A 228 10.14 -7.36 -9.32
C GLN A 228 10.20 -5.90 -9.74
N SER A 229 10.13 -4.98 -8.79
CA SER A 229 10.26 -3.54 -9.09
C SER A 229 11.49 -3.28 -9.96
N ALA A 230 11.29 -2.57 -11.08
CA ALA A 230 12.31 -2.20 -12.03
C ALA A 230 13.39 -1.33 -11.37
N ASN A 231 12.97 -0.47 -10.43
CA ASN A 231 13.84 0.44 -9.69
C ASN A 231 14.44 -0.20 -8.41
N GLY A 232 13.92 -1.36 -7.99
CA GLY A 232 14.43 -2.09 -6.83
C GLY A 232 15.69 -2.91 -7.14
N SER A 233 16.41 -3.33 -6.11
CA SER A 233 17.53 -4.29 -6.23
C SER A 233 17.08 -5.75 -6.28
N GLY A 234 15.81 -6.03 -5.94
CA GLY A 234 15.24 -7.37 -5.91
C GLY A 234 15.26 -8.07 -7.27
N THR A 235 15.55 -9.37 -7.25
CA THR A 235 15.48 -10.27 -8.41
C THR A 235 14.86 -11.59 -7.99
N PHE A 236 14.08 -12.20 -8.87
CA PHE A 236 13.65 -13.57 -8.69
C PHE A 236 14.85 -14.53 -8.76
N PRO A 237 14.89 -15.57 -7.90
CA PRO A 237 15.94 -16.56 -7.87
C PRO A 237 15.96 -17.39 -9.16
N ALA A 238 17.10 -17.98 -9.51
CA ALA A 238 17.20 -18.85 -10.69
C ALA A 238 16.41 -20.16 -10.57
N GLN A 239 16.06 -20.58 -9.35
CA GLN A 239 15.35 -21.81 -9.08
C GLN A 239 14.14 -21.55 -8.19
N VAL A 240 13.05 -22.28 -8.43
CA VAL A 240 11.78 -22.14 -7.69
C VAL A 240 11.95 -22.35 -6.19
N ALA A 241 12.85 -23.25 -5.77
CA ALA A 241 13.11 -23.53 -4.35
C ALA A 241 13.70 -22.33 -3.60
N GLY A 242 14.23 -21.34 -4.34
CA GLY A 242 14.74 -20.10 -3.77
C GLY A 242 13.68 -19.02 -3.60
N LEU A 243 12.44 -19.20 -4.07
CA LEU A 243 11.39 -18.17 -3.98
C LEU A 243 11.00 -17.97 -2.51
N PRO A 244 11.40 -16.86 -1.88
CA PRO A 244 11.04 -16.62 -0.49
C PRO A 244 9.67 -15.97 -0.44
N GLY A 245 8.80 -16.47 0.44
CA GLY A 245 7.52 -15.82 0.75
C GLY A 245 6.49 -15.86 -0.38
N PHE A 246 6.49 -16.89 -1.22
CA PHE A 246 5.42 -17.11 -2.20
C PHE A 246 4.34 -18.02 -1.63
N PHE A 247 3.08 -17.62 -1.72
CA PHE A 247 2.00 -18.30 -1.03
C PHE A 247 0.75 -18.52 -1.88
N TYR A 248 0.12 -19.66 -1.64
CA TYR A 248 -1.24 -19.96 -2.11
C TYR A 248 -2.21 -19.90 -0.94
N VAL A 249 -3.26 -19.10 -1.10
CA VAL A 249 -4.34 -18.87 -0.15
C VAL A 249 -5.59 -19.57 -0.65
N ARG A 250 -6.20 -20.39 0.21
CA ARG A 250 -7.49 -21.05 -0.05
C ARG A 250 -8.66 -20.13 0.34
N VAL A 251 -9.87 -20.47 -0.10
CA VAL A 251 -11.09 -19.69 0.20
C VAL A 251 -11.40 -19.53 1.69
N ASN A 252 -10.86 -20.40 2.54
CA ASN A 252 -10.98 -20.33 4.00
C ASN A 252 -9.83 -19.56 4.66
N GLY A 253 -9.11 -18.74 3.89
CA GLY A 253 -7.99 -17.92 4.36
C GLY A 253 -6.72 -18.70 4.71
N SER A 254 -6.75 -20.03 4.69
CA SER A 254 -5.58 -20.85 4.99
C SER A 254 -4.51 -20.70 3.91
N GLN A 255 -3.27 -20.58 4.37
CA GLN A 255 -2.11 -20.34 3.54
C GLN A 255 -1.24 -21.60 3.46
N ILE A 256 -0.78 -21.91 2.25
CA ILE A 256 0.26 -22.90 2.04
C ILE A 256 1.41 -22.28 1.25
N ASP A 257 2.61 -22.84 1.40
CA ASP A 257 3.76 -22.49 0.58
C ASP A 257 3.44 -22.77 -0.90
N GLY A 258 3.45 -21.70 -1.71
CA GLY A 258 3.12 -21.76 -3.13
C GLY A 258 4.18 -22.52 -3.93
N VAL A 259 5.43 -22.59 -3.44
CA VAL A 259 6.53 -23.31 -4.10
C VAL A 259 6.19 -24.80 -4.27
N GLN A 260 5.45 -25.38 -3.33
CA GLN A 260 5.02 -26.78 -3.37
C GLN A 260 4.07 -27.10 -4.52
N THR A 261 3.48 -26.09 -5.16
CA THR A 261 2.56 -26.25 -6.29
C THR A 261 3.24 -26.13 -7.65
N ILE A 262 4.53 -25.79 -7.69
CA ILE A 262 5.27 -25.50 -8.92
C ILE A 262 6.28 -26.59 -9.18
N ARG A 263 6.29 -27.16 -10.38
CA ARG A 263 7.37 -28.07 -10.79
C ARG A 263 8.63 -27.25 -11.11
N PRO A 264 9.84 -27.68 -10.72
CA PRO A 264 11.07 -26.95 -11.05
C PRO A 264 11.26 -26.66 -12.55
N SER A 265 10.78 -27.54 -13.43
CA SER A 265 10.82 -27.37 -14.88
C SER A 265 9.81 -26.36 -15.43
N GLU A 266 8.83 -25.97 -14.63
CA GLU A 266 7.75 -25.04 -14.98
C GLU A 266 7.97 -23.65 -14.38
N TYR A 267 9.19 -23.35 -13.94
CA TYR A 267 9.59 -22.04 -13.42
C TYR A 267 10.70 -21.46 -14.29
N THR A 268 10.53 -20.21 -14.71
CA THR A 268 11.52 -19.50 -15.50
C THR A 268 11.63 -18.06 -15.05
N THR A 269 12.82 -17.48 -15.20
CA THR A 269 13.03 -16.04 -15.03
C THR A 269 13.51 -15.42 -16.32
N SER A 270 13.22 -14.14 -16.50
CA SER A 270 13.67 -13.35 -17.64
C SER A 270 13.98 -11.92 -17.22
N ASN A 271 14.48 -11.11 -18.16
CA ASN A 271 14.87 -9.72 -17.91
C ASN A 271 15.82 -9.59 -16.70
N ASN A 272 16.91 -10.36 -16.71
CA ASN A 272 17.89 -10.41 -15.61
C ASN A 272 17.28 -10.72 -14.23
N GLY A 273 16.26 -11.59 -14.19
CA GLY A 273 15.58 -11.95 -12.95
C GLY A 273 14.50 -10.96 -12.51
N LYS A 274 14.19 -9.94 -13.31
CA LYS A 274 13.10 -9.00 -13.00
C LYS A 274 11.72 -9.56 -13.28
N ASN A 275 11.60 -10.52 -14.17
CA ASN A 275 10.33 -11.18 -14.46
C ASN A 275 10.44 -12.66 -14.10
N ALA A 276 9.36 -13.21 -13.55
CA ALA A 276 9.19 -14.64 -13.35
C ALA A 276 7.90 -15.11 -14.04
N GLU A 277 7.97 -16.27 -14.66
CA GLU A 277 6.82 -17.00 -15.18
C GLU A 277 6.86 -18.42 -14.61
N PHE A 278 5.75 -18.87 -14.05
CA PHE A 278 5.64 -20.23 -13.57
C PHE A 278 4.25 -20.83 -13.70
N THR A 279 4.17 -22.16 -13.79
CA THR A 279 2.89 -22.87 -13.75
C THR A 279 2.67 -23.48 -12.37
N MET A 280 1.57 -23.09 -11.73
CA MET A 280 1.09 -23.70 -10.50
C MET A 280 0.14 -24.85 -10.84
N ASN A 281 0.27 -25.95 -10.09
CA ASN A 281 -0.49 -27.18 -10.24
C ASN A 281 -1.27 -27.43 -8.95
N PHE A 282 -2.59 -27.57 -9.07
CA PHE A 282 -3.48 -27.72 -7.93
C PHE A 282 -4.24 -29.05 -8.03
N CYS A 283 -4.52 -29.64 -6.87
CA CYS A 283 -5.28 -30.89 -6.76
C CYS A 283 -6.68 -30.63 -6.17
N PRO A 284 -7.64 -30.09 -6.95
CA PRO A 284 -8.95 -29.68 -6.45
C PRO A 284 -9.87 -30.86 -6.10
N GLY A 285 -9.48 -32.08 -6.45
CA GLY A 285 -10.26 -33.30 -6.25
C GLY A 285 -11.10 -33.69 -7.48
N ALA A 286 -11.50 -34.96 -7.50
CA ALA A 286 -12.20 -35.63 -8.60
C ALA A 286 -13.45 -34.91 -9.14
N SER A 287 -14.27 -34.40 -8.22
CA SER A 287 -15.59 -33.82 -8.50
C SER A 287 -15.57 -32.31 -8.68
N ALA A 288 -14.42 -31.66 -8.51
CA ALA A 288 -14.32 -30.22 -8.66
C ALA A 288 -14.52 -29.82 -10.12
N THR A 289 -15.45 -28.89 -10.35
CA THR A 289 -15.68 -28.21 -11.62
C THR A 289 -15.10 -26.82 -11.65
N THR A 290 -14.84 -26.26 -10.47
CA THR A 290 -14.21 -24.95 -10.29
C THR A 290 -13.15 -25.01 -9.21
N LEU A 291 -12.16 -24.12 -9.29
CA LEU A 291 -11.15 -23.91 -8.27
C LEU A 291 -10.85 -22.42 -8.15
N SER A 292 -11.01 -21.86 -6.95
CA SER A 292 -10.57 -20.49 -6.67
C SER A 292 -9.12 -20.47 -6.22
N ILE A 293 -8.30 -19.69 -6.89
CA ILE A 293 -6.88 -19.53 -6.60
C ILE A 293 -6.61 -18.11 -6.12
N GLY A 294 -6.11 -17.97 -4.88
CA GLY A 294 -5.60 -16.70 -4.37
C GLY A 294 -4.12 -16.84 -4.09
N ILE A 295 -3.29 -15.93 -4.57
CA ILE A 295 -1.83 -16.03 -4.46
C ILE A 295 -1.23 -14.65 -4.17
N TYR A 296 -0.09 -14.65 -3.50
CA TYR A 296 0.65 -13.43 -3.23
C TYR A 296 2.12 -13.75 -2.89
N PHE A 297 2.96 -12.73 -2.93
CA PHE A 297 4.30 -12.75 -2.35
C PHE A 297 4.32 -11.92 -1.06
N THR A 298 5.24 -12.20 -0.14
CA THR A 298 5.50 -11.31 0.99
C THR A 298 5.76 -9.89 0.50
N ASN A 299 5.02 -8.92 1.06
CA ASN A 299 5.01 -7.51 0.65
C ASN A 299 4.62 -7.27 -0.82
N GLY A 300 4.12 -8.28 -1.53
CA GLY A 300 3.63 -8.20 -2.91
C GLY A 300 2.10 -8.19 -2.93
N ASN A 301 1.53 -7.93 -4.11
CA ASN A 301 0.07 -7.84 -4.22
C ASN A 301 -0.61 -9.20 -4.06
N GLU A 302 -1.76 -9.17 -3.40
CA GLU A 302 -2.71 -10.25 -3.46
C GLU A 302 -3.49 -10.20 -4.77
N ILE A 303 -3.62 -11.35 -5.43
CA ILE A 303 -4.42 -11.49 -6.65
C ILE A 303 -5.08 -12.86 -6.68
N CYS A 304 -6.21 -12.95 -7.36
CA CYS A 304 -6.90 -14.22 -7.51
C CYS A 304 -7.59 -14.41 -8.84
N SER A 305 -7.91 -15.67 -9.12
CA SER A 305 -8.60 -16.09 -10.33
C SER A 305 -9.42 -17.35 -10.05
N GLN A 306 -10.37 -17.64 -10.94
CA GLN A 306 -11.18 -18.84 -10.89
C GLN A 306 -10.88 -19.73 -12.10
N LEU A 307 -10.48 -20.96 -11.84
CA LEU A 307 -10.27 -21.98 -12.87
C LEU A 307 -11.53 -22.82 -13.02
N THR A 308 -11.85 -23.21 -14.25
CA THR A 308 -13.05 -23.98 -14.59
C THR A 308 -12.69 -25.19 -15.45
N ARG A 309 -13.38 -26.31 -15.23
CA ARG A 309 -13.14 -27.57 -15.96
C ARG A 309 -13.87 -27.64 -17.29
#